data_AF-A0A1G2USY1-F1
#
_entry.id   AF-A0A1G2USY1-F1
#
_cell.length_a   1.000
_cell.length_b   1.000
_cell.length_c   1.000
_cell.angle_alpha   90.00
_cell.angle_beta   90.00
_cell.angle_gamma   90.00
#
_symmetry.space_group_name_H-M   'P 1'
#
loop_
_entity.id
_entity.type
_entity.pdbx_description
1 polymer ?
#
loop_
_entity_poly.entity_id
_entity_poly.type
_entity_poly.pdbx_seq_one_letter_code
_entity_poly.pdbx_strand_id
1 'polypeptide(L)'
;MNKQNIGYITANFLEKEKIEIINWSKIINNKDLYFAKKDGKIDGGNVTGDLHLTLFYGFDEDKINKNYIEKIINNVNLGSIEIGDMSTFSFPGQEYKVLYLAIKDNEGRIKECHEELKNLPHFAEYQKFKFTPHVAIAFLKKEFDETIVTYNGPRFLHIKKIVYHSKGKTIS
;
A
#
# COMPACT_ATOMS: atom_id res chain seq x y z
N MET A 1 -5.60 23.11 -6.35
CA MET A 1 -4.50 22.19 -6.71
C MET A 1 -5.06 21.06 -7.55
N ASN A 2 -4.60 20.90 -8.78
CA ASN A 2 -4.99 19.78 -9.64
C ASN A 2 -4.41 18.50 -9.03
N LYS A 3 -5.27 17.61 -8.50
CA LYS A 3 -4.91 16.27 -7.99
C LYS A 3 -4.42 15.30 -9.09
N GLN A 4 -4.01 15.83 -10.24
CA GLN A 4 -3.71 15.06 -11.45
C GLN A 4 -2.24 14.67 -11.55
N ASN A 5 -1.33 15.34 -10.84
CA ASN A 5 0.13 15.16 -10.95
C ASN A 5 0.76 14.64 -9.64
N ILE A 6 0.25 13.52 -9.13
CA ILE A 6 0.77 12.88 -7.90
C ILE A 6 1.46 11.57 -8.27
N GLY A 7 2.70 11.42 -7.81
CA GLY A 7 3.48 10.20 -7.90
C GLY A 7 3.52 9.38 -6.62
N TYR A 8 3.80 8.09 -6.75
CA TYR A 8 3.98 7.17 -5.63
C TYR A 8 4.88 5.98 -6.01
N ILE A 9 5.44 5.31 -5.01
CA ILE A 9 6.31 4.14 -5.20
C ILE A 9 5.74 2.95 -4.43
N THR A 10 5.70 1.80 -5.09
CA THR A 10 5.26 0.54 -4.48
C THR A 10 6.32 -0.55 -4.62
N ALA A 11 6.40 -1.44 -3.61
CA ALA A 11 7.06 -2.72 -3.73
C ALA A 11 6.02 -3.79 -4.05
N ASN A 12 6.22 -4.48 -5.17
CA ASN A 12 5.36 -5.55 -5.64
C ASN A 12 5.90 -6.91 -5.22
N PHE A 13 5.00 -7.81 -4.83
CA PHE A 13 5.36 -9.15 -4.37
C PHE A 13 5.43 -10.18 -5.51
N LEU A 14 6.04 -11.33 -5.25
CA LEU A 14 5.98 -12.48 -6.15
C LEU A 14 4.53 -12.99 -6.29
N GLU A 15 4.17 -13.44 -7.49
CA GLU A 15 2.79 -13.84 -7.80
C GLU A 15 2.29 -14.99 -6.93
N LYS A 16 3.16 -15.95 -6.59
CA LYS A 16 2.82 -17.08 -5.72
C LYS A 16 2.21 -16.61 -4.40
N GLU A 17 2.86 -15.66 -3.73
CA GLU A 17 2.44 -15.18 -2.42
C GLU A 17 1.24 -14.25 -2.51
N LYS A 18 1.14 -13.47 -3.60
CA LYS A 18 -0.09 -12.72 -3.91
C LYS A 18 -1.29 -13.65 -3.99
N ILE A 19 -1.16 -14.78 -4.69
CA ILE A 19 -2.23 -15.78 -4.82
C ILE A 19 -2.61 -16.35 -3.45
N GLU A 20 -1.64 -16.64 -2.58
CA GLU A 20 -1.91 -17.14 -1.22
C GLU A 20 -2.71 -16.11 -0.39
N ILE A 21 -2.34 -14.83 -0.44
CA ILE A 21 -3.08 -13.76 0.25
C ILE A 21 -4.47 -13.53 -0.37
N ILE A 22 -4.57 -13.52 -1.71
CA ILE A 22 -5.84 -13.40 -2.43
C ILE A 22 -6.78 -14.54 -2.01
N ASN A 23 -6.28 -15.78 -1.93
CA ASN A 23 -7.08 -16.92 -1.50
C ASN A 23 -7.49 -16.83 -0.04
N TRP A 24 -6.58 -16.45 0.85
CA TRP A 24 -6.92 -16.23 2.27
C TRP A 24 -8.01 -15.16 2.42
N SER A 25 -7.90 -14.02 1.74
CA SER A 25 -8.84 -12.91 1.90
C SER A 25 -10.27 -13.20 1.44
N LYS A 26 -10.52 -14.31 0.73
CA LYS A 26 -11.87 -14.77 0.36
C LYS A 26 -12.72 -15.22 1.55
N ILE A 27 -12.12 -15.39 2.73
CA ILE A 27 -12.89 -15.63 3.97
C ILE A 27 -13.78 -14.44 4.35
N ILE A 28 -13.46 -13.25 3.85
CA ILE A 28 -14.25 -12.03 4.06
C ILE A 28 -15.45 -12.06 3.12
N ASN A 29 -16.66 -12.15 3.67
CA ASN A 29 -17.86 -12.19 2.83
C ASN A 29 -18.11 -10.85 2.15
N ASN A 30 -18.63 -10.88 0.93
CA ASN A 30 -18.99 -9.67 0.18
C ASN A 30 -19.96 -8.73 0.93
N LYS A 31 -20.82 -9.27 1.80
CA LYS A 31 -21.75 -8.48 2.62
C LYS A 31 -21.05 -7.59 3.65
N ASP A 32 -19.81 -7.93 4.02
CA ASP A 32 -19.01 -7.26 5.04
C ASP A 32 -18.07 -6.21 4.42
N LEU A 33 -17.89 -6.27 3.10
CA LEU A 33 -17.12 -5.32 2.32
C LEU A 33 -17.85 -3.99 2.17
N TYR A 34 -17.09 -2.90 2.25
CA TYR A 34 -17.54 -1.56 1.93
C TYR A 34 -17.12 -1.20 0.51
N PHE A 35 -18.08 -0.70 -0.27
CA PHE A 35 -17.88 -0.23 -1.63
C PHE A 35 -18.31 1.23 -1.73
N ALA A 36 -17.36 2.13 -1.98
CA ALA A 36 -17.65 3.53 -2.26
C ALA A 36 -18.00 3.69 -3.76
N LYS A 37 -19.03 4.47 -4.07
CA LYS A 37 -19.22 4.99 -5.43
C LYS A 37 -18.62 6.38 -5.51
N LYS A 38 -17.65 6.57 -6.39
CA LYS A 38 -17.04 7.87 -6.64
C LYS A 38 -16.87 8.08 -8.15
N ASP A 39 -17.44 9.16 -8.66
CA ASP A 39 -17.35 9.55 -10.08
C ASP A 39 -17.73 8.41 -11.05
N GLY A 40 -18.77 7.63 -10.71
CA GLY A 40 -19.24 6.49 -11.50
C GLY A 40 -18.39 5.22 -11.39
N LYS A 41 -17.31 5.22 -10.62
CA LYS A 41 -16.49 4.04 -10.31
C LYS A 41 -16.79 3.50 -8.93
N ILE A 42 -16.72 2.18 -8.80
CA ILE A 42 -16.75 1.48 -7.50
C ILE A 42 -15.31 1.41 -7.01
N ASP A 43 -15.07 1.91 -5.80
CA ASP A 43 -13.81 1.86 -5.07
C ASP A 43 -14.01 1.10 -3.74
N GLY A 44 -12.95 0.52 -3.20
CA GLY A 44 -13.00 -0.33 -2.01
C GLY A 44 -13.21 -1.82 -2.31
N GLY A 45 -13.92 -2.53 -1.43
CA GLY A 45 -14.03 -3.98 -1.47
C GLY A 45 -12.76 -4.70 -1.04
N ASN A 46 -12.57 -5.92 -1.55
CA ASN A 46 -11.33 -6.67 -1.40
C ASN A 46 -10.31 -6.14 -2.43
N VAL A 47 -9.18 -5.62 -1.94
CA VAL A 47 -8.16 -4.95 -2.77
C VAL A 47 -6.91 -5.79 -2.99
N THR A 48 -6.92 -7.07 -2.61
CA THR A 48 -5.78 -7.97 -2.80
C THR A 48 -5.44 -8.24 -4.27
N GLY A 49 -6.32 -7.89 -5.22
CA GLY A 49 -6.00 -7.91 -6.65
C GLY A 49 -4.86 -6.96 -7.05
N ASP A 50 -4.67 -5.87 -6.30
CA ASP A 50 -3.55 -4.93 -6.46
C ASP A 50 -2.64 -4.96 -5.23
N LEU A 51 -2.29 -6.16 -4.75
CA LEU A 51 -1.48 -6.33 -3.55
C LEU A 51 -0.08 -5.72 -3.72
N HIS A 52 0.23 -4.71 -2.90
CA HIS A 52 1.54 -4.04 -2.86
C HIS A 52 1.82 -3.42 -1.49
N LEU A 53 3.09 -3.13 -1.23
CA LEU A 53 3.51 -2.23 -0.14
C LEU A 53 3.78 -0.85 -0.72
N THR A 54 3.10 0.19 -0.24
CA THR A 54 3.44 1.58 -0.58
C THR A 54 4.69 2.01 0.19
N LEU A 55 5.76 2.38 -0.52
CA LEU A 55 6.99 2.90 0.10
C LEU A 55 6.91 4.42 0.28
N PHE A 56 6.27 5.12 -0.67
CA PHE A 56 6.02 6.55 -0.59
C PHE A 56 4.82 6.96 -1.45
N TYR A 57 4.08 7.98 -1.03
CA TYR A 57 2.97 8.57 -1.77
C TYR A 57 3.00 10.09 -1.63
N GLY A 58 2.71 10.81 -2.72
CA GLY A 58 2.50 12.25 -2.66
C GLY A 58 3.54 13.09 -3.39
N PHE A 59 4.37 12.50 -4.26
CA PHE A 59 5.34 13.27 -5.04
C PHE A 59 4.66 14.35 -5.88
N ASP A 60 5.32 15.50 -5.95
CA ASP A 60 4.95 16.60 -6.85
C ASP A 60 5.62 16.34 -8.20
N GLU A 61 4.89 15.72 -9.13
CA GLU A 61 5.41 15.27 -10.43
C GLU A 61 6.08 16.39 -11.24
N ASP A 62 5.68 17.64 -11.00
CA ASP A 62 6.20 18.81 -11.72
C ASP A 62 7.58 19.25 -11.19
N LYS A 63 8.01 18.76 -10.02
CA LYS A 63 9.24 19.17 -9.32
C LYS A 63 10.25 18.05 -9.10
N ILE A 64 9.82 16.80 -9.11
CA ILE A 64 10.71 15.67 -8.86
C ILE A 64 11.67 15.40 -10.01
N ASN A 65 12.84 14.85 -9.67
CA ASN A 65 13.77 14.30 -10.65
C ASN A 65 13.54 12.79 -10.78
N LYS A 66 12.89 12.37 -11.88
CA LYS A 66 12.54 10.95 -12.14
C LYS A 66 13.78 10.05 -12.22
N ASN A 67 14.88 10.53 -12.80
CA ASN A 67 16.13 9.77 -12.88
C ASN A 67 16.75 9.55 -11.49
N TYR A 68 16.54 10.46 -10.55
CA TYR A 68 17.00 10.28 -9.18
C TYR A 68 16.14 9.26 -8.42
N ILE A 69 14.81 9.29 -8.61
CA ILE A 69 13.91 8.24 -8.11
C ILE A 69 14.33 6.87 -8.64
N GLU A 70 14.60 6.75 -9.94
CA GLU A 70 15.07 5.51 -10.55
C GLU A 70 16.37 4.99 -9.92
N LYS A 71 17.31 5.88 -9.61
CA LYS A 71 18.54 5.50 -8.89
C LYS A 71 18.25 4.97 -7.49
N ILE A 72 17.35 5.61 -6.74
CA ILE A 72 16.96 5.16 -5.40
C ILE A 72 16.34 3.77 -5.50
N ILE A 73 15.31 3.58 -6.33
CA ILE A 73 14.60 2.29 -6.41
C ILE A 73 15.50 1.14 -6.90
N ASN A 74 16.49 1.43 -7.77
CA ASN A 74 17.43 0.42 -8.26
C ASN A 74 18.47 -0.01 -7.22
N ASN A 75 18.74 0.84 -6.22
CA ASN A 75 19.70 0.56 -5.15
C ASN A 75 19.04 -0.09 -3.92
N VAL A 76 17.72 0.03 -3.78
CA VAL A 76 16.99 -0.52 -2.64
C VAL A 76 16.80 -2.03 -2.81
N ASN A 77 17.37 -2.81 -1.89
CA ASN A 77 17.15 -4.25 -1.80
C ASN A 77 16.35 -4.62 -0.54
N LEU A 78 15.05 -4.79 -0.71
CA LEU A 78 14.15 -5.23 0.36
C LEU A 78 14.12 -6.75 0.56
N GLY A 79 14.53 -7.55 -0.44
CA GLY A 79 14.54 -9.02 -0.33
C GLY A 79 13.16 -9.58 0.02
N SER A 80 13.03 -10.19 1.21
CA SER A 80 11.75 -10.58 1.81
C SER A 80 11.38 -9.68 2.99
N ILE A 81 10.07 -9.47 3.17
CA ILE A 81 9.50 -8.72 4.28
C ILE A 81 8.67 -9.66 5.15
N GLU A 82 8.75 -9.50 6.48
CA GLU A 82 7.97 -10.29 7.43
C GLU A 82 6.61 -9.62 7.66
N ILE A 83 5.54 -10.41 7.59
CA ILE A 83 4.20 -9.98 7.99
C ILE A 83 4.11 -10.01 9.51
N GLY A 84 3.67 -8.90 10.08
CA GLY A 84 3.29 -8.76 11.47
C GLY A 84 1.81 -9.02 11.69
N ASP A 85 1.22 -8.24 12.58
CA ASP A 85 -0.16 -8.46 12.97
C ASP A 85 -1.13 -8.02 11.87
N MET A 86 -2.26 -8.71 11.80
CA MET A 86 -3.43 -8.23 11.07
C MET A 86 -4.14 -7.21 11.96
N SER A 87 -4.51 -6.07 11.39
CA SER A 87 -5.19 -5.01 12.14
C SER A 87 -6.05 -4.16 11.21
N THR A 88 -6.77 -3.19 11.79
CA THR A 88 -7.53 -2.19 11.04
C THR A 88 -7.16 -0.78 11.43
N PHE A 89 -7.36 0.15 10.50
CA PHE A 89 -7.38 1.57 10.81
C PHE A 89 -8.61 2.21 10.18
N SER A 90 -9.05 3.32 10.77
CA SER A 90 -10.15 4.15 10.29
C SER A 90 -9.68 5.59 10.28
N PHE A 91 -9.98 6.33 9.22
CA PHE A 91 -9.75 7.77 9.22
C PHE A 91 -11.00 8.52 9.69
N PRO A 92 -10.84 9.66 10.40
CA PRO A 92 -11.97 10.51 10.78
C PRO A 92 -12.85 10.86 9.59
N GLY A 93 -14.17 10.71 9.74
CA GLY A 93 -15.15 11.01 8.69
C GLY A 93 -15.36 9.91 7.64
N GLN A 94 -14.69 8.76 7.76
CA GLN A 94 -14.94 7.61 6.89
C GLN A 94 -15.98 6.66 7.48
N GLU A 95 -16.80 6.07 6.60
CA GLU A 95 -17.83 5.07 6.94
C GLU A 95 -17.31 3.63 6.84
N TYR A 96 -16.00 3.47 6.72
CA TYR A 96 -15.33 2.19 6.58
C TYR A 96 -14.06 2.16 7.42
N LYS A 97 -13.53 0.95 7.57
CA LYS A 97 -12.18 0.68 8.08
C LYS A 97 -11.41 -0.14 7.07
N VAL A 98 -10.10 0.00 7.08
CA VAL A 98 -9.21 -0.76 6.18
C VAL A 98 -8.59 -1.89 6.96
N LEU A 99 -8.83 -3.13 6.53
CA LEU A 99 -8.08 -4.30 6.97
C LEU A 99 -6.72 -4.31 6.29
N TYR A 100 -5.67 -4.49 7.08
CA TYR A 100 -4.32 -4.57 6.57
C TYR A 100 -3.49 -5.62 7.30
N LEU A 101 -2.42 -6.06 6.63
CA LEU A 101 -1.32 -6.81 7.25
C LEU A 101 -0.19 -5.83 7.54
N ALA A 102 0.19 -5.69 8.82
CA ALA A 102 1.34 -4.89 9.20
C ALA A 102 2.61 -5.54 8.63
N ILE A 103 3.57 -4.72 8.23
CA ILE A 103 4.88 -5.20 7.80
C ILE A 103 5.88 -4.89 8.90
N LYS A 104 6.63 -5.91 9.33
CA LYS A 104 7.75 -5.72 10.25
C LYS A 104 8.97 -5.25 9.48
N ASP A 105 9.60 -4.21 9.97
CA ASP A 105 10.82 -3.64 9.42
C ASP A 105 11.97 -3.79 10.42
N ASN A 106 12.28 -5.05 10.78
CA ASN A 106 13.24 -5.36 11.85
C ASN A 106 14.65 -4.80 11.55
N GLU A 107 15.02 -4.73 10.28
CA GLU A 107 16.32 -4.25 9.80
C GLU A 107 16.28 -2.78 9.35
N GLY A 108 15.13 -2.09 9.45
CA GLY A 108 15.00 -0.67 9.12
C GLY A 108 15.05 -0.34 7.62
N ARG A 109 15.23 -1.32 6.73
CA ARG A 109 15.41 -1.10 5.28
C ARG A 109 14.22 -0.41 4.62
N ILE A 110 13.00 -0.70 5.07
CA ILE A 110 11.79 -0.06 4.52
C ILE A 110 11.73 1.41 4.97
N LYS A 111 12.01 1.66 6.25
CA LYS A 111 12.04 2.99 6.84
C LYS A 111 13.15 3.85 6.22
N GLU A 112 14.34 3.31 6.02
CA GLU A 112 15.46 4.00 5.37
C GLU A 112 15.08 4.44 3.95
N CYS A 113 14.51 3.52 3.16
CA CYS A 113 14.00 3.83 1.83
C CYS A 113 12.92 4.92 1.89
N HIS A 114 11.96 4.82 2.83
CA HIS A 114 10.91 5.83 3.00
C HIS A 114 11.49 7.22 3.31
N GLU A 115 12.42 7.33 4.26
CA GLU A 115 13.00 8.62 4.65
C GLU A 115 13.87 9.21 3.52
N GLU A 116 14.58 8.40 2.73
CA GLU A 116 15.28 8.89 1.54
C GLU A 116 14.29 9.47 0.53
N LEU A 117 13.20 8.77 0.24
CA LEU A 117 12.15 9.21 -0.69
C LEU A 117 11.43 10.47 -0.19
N LYS A 118 11.23 10.59 1.12
CA LYS A 118 10.57 11.73 1.76
C LYS A 118 11.36 13.03 1.64
N ASN A 119 12.66 12.99 1.36
CA ASN A 119 13.45 14.20 1.12
C ASN A 119 13.24 14.80 -0.28
N LEU A 120 12.52 14.12 -1.17
CA LEU A 120 12.22 14.61 -2.52
C LEU A 120 11.02 15.57 -2.51
N PRO A 121 10.81 16.40 -3.55
CA PRO A 121 9.63 17.25 -3.66
C PRO A 121 8.30 16.48 -3.59
N HIS A 122 7.48 16.80 -2.60
CA HIS A 122 6.17 16.18 -2.38
C HIS A 122 5.20 17.17 -1.73
N PHE A 123 3.89 16.91 -1.83
CA PHE A 123 2.88 17.81 -1.29
C PHE A 123 2.81 17.74 0.24
N ALA A 124 2.75 18.90 0.88
CA ALA A 124 2.68 19.03 2.34
C ALA A 124 1.46 18.31 2.97
N GLU A 125 0.37 18.15 2.22
CA GLU A 125 -0.81 17.44 2.72
C GLU A 125 -0.56 15.96 3.04
N TYR A 126 0.47 15.35 2.44
CA TYR A 126 0.86 13.96 2.70
C TYR A 126 1.92 13.82 3.80
N GLN A 127 2.59 14.92 4.21
CA GLN A 127 3.60 14.93 5.28
C GLN A 127 3.03 14.66 6.67
N LYS A 128 1.74 14.97 6.87
CA LYS A 128 1.09 14.88 8.18
C LYS A 128 0.83 13.44 8.65
N PHE A 129 0.99 12.46 7.76
CA PHE A 129 0.72 11.07 8.07
C PHE A 129 1.99 10.36 8.51
N LYS A 130 1.93 9.70 9.67
CA LYS A 130 3.01 8.82 10.11
C LYS A 130 3.12 7.63 9.16
N PHE A 131 4.31 7.39 8.63
CA PHE A 131 4.58 6.19 7.85
C PHE A 131 4.44 4.94 8.72
N THR A 132 3.56 4.05 8.31
CA THR A 132 3.33 2.75 8.93
C THR A 132 3.31 1.74 7.78
N PRO A 133 4.33 0.89 7.62
CA PRO A 133 4.39 -0.02 6.48
C PRO A 133 3.33 -1.11 6.64
N HIS A 134 2.46 -1.22 5.65
CA HIS A 134 1.35 -2.16 5.64
C HIS A 134 0.97 -2.56 4.22
N VAL A 135 0.23 -3.66 4.11
CA VAL A 135 -0.40 -4.11 2.88
C VAL A 135 -1.92 -4.13 3.10
N ALA A 136 -2.64 -3.33 2.32
CA ALA A 136 -4.10 -3.27 2.40
C ALA A 136 -4.74 -4.54 1.83
N ILE A 137 -5.76 -5.06 2.53
CA ILE A 137 -6.46 -6.29 2.17
C ILE A 137 -7.88 -5.99 1.71
N ALA A 138 -8.64 -5.24 2.52
CA ALA A 138 -10.03 -4.96 2.24
C ALA A 138 -10.53 -3.68 2.91
N PHE A 139 -11.52 -3.06 2.29
CA PHE A 139 -12.32 -2.00 2.87
C PHE A 139 -13.54 -2.68 3.48
N LEU A 140 -13.66 -2.59 4.80
CA LEU A 140 -14.70 -3.23 5.59
C LEU A 140 -15.71 -2.19 6.06
N LYS A 141 -16.97 -2.61 6.18
CA LYS A 141 -17.98 -1.80 6.86
C LYS A 141 -17.53 -1.49 8.29
N LYS A 142 -17.88 -0.30 8.79
CA LYS A 142 -17.42 0.22 10.08
C LYS A 142 -17.75 -0.72 11.25
N GLU A 143 -18.91 -1.36 11.18
CA GLU A 143 -19.48 -2.29 12.17
C GLU A 143 -18.95 -3.72 12.09
N PHE A 144 -18.08 -4.04 11.11
CA PHE A 144 -17.55 -5.40 10.95
C PHE A 144 -16.83 -5.89 12.22
N ASP A 145 -17.02 -7.15 12.61
CA ASP A 145 -16.27 -7.76 13.70
C ASP A 145 -14.98 -8.38 13.17
N GLU A 146 -13.83 -7.82 13.54
CA GLU A 146 -12.52 -8.31 13.08
C GLU A 146 -12.13 -9.65 13.69
N THR A 147 -12.71 -10.03 14.83
CA THR A 147 -12.33 -11.25 15.56
C THR A 147 -12.70 -12.53 14.82
N ILE A 148 -13.62 -12.44 13.86
CA ILE A 148 -14.04 -13.57 13.03
C ILE A 148 -13.01 -13.92 11.94
N VAL A 149 -12.03 -13.05 11.71
CA VAL A 149 -10.98 -13.21 10.70
C VAL A 149 -9.69 -13.59 11.40
N THR A 150 -9.10 -14.71 11.01
CA THR A 150 -7.76 -15.10 11.45
C THR A 150 -6.83 -15.18 10.26
N TYR A 151 -5.67 -14.54 10.34
CA TYR A 151 -4.63 -14.66 9.33
C TYR A 151 -3.93 -16.01 9.43
N ASN A 152 -3.94 -16.79 8.34
CA ASN A 152 -3.22 -18.06 8.22
C ASN A 152 -2.44 -18.17 6.90
N GLY A 153 -2.15 -17.03 6.28
CA GLY A 153 -1.38 -16.94 5.05
C GLY A 153 0.14 -17.01 5.26
N PRO A 154 0.93 -16.66 4.24
CA PRO A 154 2.39 -16.69 4.32
C PRO A 154 2.94 -15.76 5.40
N ARG A 155 4.01 -16.17 6.08
CA ARG A 155 4.69 -15.30 7.05
C ARG A 155 5.58 -14.24 6.39
N PHE A 156 6.07 -14.51 5.19
CA PHE A 156 6.99 -13.65 4.46
C PHE A 156 6.44 -13.35 3.07
N LEU A 157 6.73 -12.15 2.57
CA LEU A 157 6.48 -11.75 1.18
C LEU A 157 7.80 -11.36 0.52
N HIS A 158 8.10 -11.96 -0.62
CA HIS A 158 9.29 -11.66 -1.40
C HIS A 158 9.00 -10.55 -2.40
N ILE A 159 9.85 -9.54 -2.40
CA ILE A 159 9.76 -8.42 -3.33
C ILE A 159 10.21 -8.86 -4.72
N LYS A 160 9.31 -8.75 -5.69
CA LYS A 160 9.55 -8.97 -7.12
C LYS A 160 10.23 -7.76 -7.75
N LYS A 161 9.70 -6.57 -7.48
CA LYS A 161 10.22 -5.30 -8.01
C LYS A 161 9.66 -4.11 -7.24
N ILE A 162 10.41 -3.02 -7.23
CA ILE A 162 9.93 -1.70 -6.82
C ILE A 162 9.52 -0.94 -8.08
N VAL A 163 8.36 -0.27 -8.04
CA VAL A 163 7.78 0.44 -9.19
C VAL A 163 7.42 1.85 -8.76
N TYR A 164 7.88 2.80 -9.56
CA TYR A 164 7.42 4.18 -9.50
C TYR A 164 6.22 4.37 -10.42
N HIS A 165 5.17 4.98 -9.89
CA HIS A 165 3.92 5.26 -10.57
C HIS A 165 3.74 6.76 -10.67
N SER A 166 3.62 7.25 -11.90
CA SER A 166 3.24 8.63 -12.19
C SER A 166 1.92 8.65 -12.93
N LYS A 167 1.03 9.58 -12.58
CA LYS A 167 -0.10 9.91 -13.46
C LYS A 167 0.43 10.74 -14.63
N GLY A 168 0.94 10.03 -15.64
CA GLY A 168 1.54 10.61 -16.84
C GLY A 168 2.62 9.71 -17.41
N LYS A 169 2.19 8.72 -18.20
CA LYS A 169 3.00 7.68 -18.87
C LYS A 169 3.78 6.75 -17.93
N THR A 170 3.38 5.48 -17.93
CA THR A 170 4.19 4.36 -17.45
C THR A 170 5.53 4.38 -18.19
N ILE A 171 6.64 4.53 -17.47
CA ILE A 171 7.97 4.25 -18.01
C ILE A 171 8.16 2.75 -17.84
N SER A 172 8.18 2.02 -18.96
CA SER A 172 8.44 0.58 -19.04
C SER A 172 9.91 0.31 -19.34
#